data_AF-A0A9Q0VXH0-F1
#
_entry.id   AF-A0A9Q0VXH0-F1
#
_cell.length_a   1.000
_cell.length_b   1.000
_cell.length_c   1.000
_cell.angle_alpha   90.00
_cell.angle_beta   90.00
_cell.angle_gamma   90.00
#
_symmetry.space_group_name_H-M   'P 1'
#
loop_
_entity.id
_entity.type
_entity.pdbx_description
1 polymer ?
#
loop_
_entity_poly.entity_id
_entity_poly.type
_entity_poly.pdbx_seq_one_letter_code
_entity_poly.pdbx_strand_id
1 'polypeptide(L)'
;MTGSEGIEKIAWDASGERLAVSYKGGDDNYKGLVAIYDVRRTPLISASLVGFIRGPGENPKPIAFSFHDKLKQGPLLSVCWSSGFCCTYPLIFHS
;
A
#
# COMPACT_ATOMS: atom_id res chain seq x y z
N MET A 1 -13.20 -12.53 -3.22
CA MET A 1 -13.09 -11.30 -4.03
C MET A 1 -13.29 -10.12 -3.09
N THR A 2 -12.50 -9.06 -3.18
CA THR A 2 -12.48 -7.96 -2.20
C THR A 2 -13.70 -7.04 -2.23
N GLY A 3 -14.56 -7.14 -3.26
CA GLY A 3 -15.70 -6.23 -3.46
C GLY A 3 -15.29 -4.81 -3.90
N SER A 4 -14.06 -4.64 -4.38
CA SER A 4 -13.55 -3.35 -4.85
C SER A 4 -14.19 -2.92 -6.18
N GLU A 5 -14.45 -1.64 -6.33
CA GLU A 5 -15.04 -1.02 -7.53
C GLU A 5 -13.98 -0.47 -8.49
N GLY A 6 -12.69 -0.59 -8.15
CA GLY A 6 -11.58 -0.15 -8.97
C GLY A 6 -10.42 0.41 -8.16
N ILE A 7 -9.28 0.64 -8.82
CA ILE A 7 -8.10 1.25 -8.20
C ILE A 7 -8.34 2.77 -8.05
N GLU A 8 -7.98 3.31 -6.90
CA GLU A 8 -8.07 4.75 -6.63
C GLU A 8 -6.71 5.44 -6.71
N LYS A 9 -5.68 4.87 -6.08
CA LYS A 9 -4.31 5.39 -6.07
C LYS A 9 -3.30 4.27 -6.12
N ILE A 10 -2.14 4.59 -6.69
CA ILE A 10 -0.99 3.70 -6.82
C ILE A 10 0.26 4.48 -6.43
N ALA A 11 1.17 3.85 -5.69
CA ALA A 11 2.51 4.35 -5.45
C ALA A 11 3.53 3.22 -5.62
N TRP A 12 4.60 3.51 -6.34
CA TRP A 12 5.76 2.65 -6.47
C TRP A 12 6.85 3.16 -5.56
N ASP A 13 7.64 2.26 -4.98
CA ASP A 13 8.89 2.66 -4.38
C ASP A 13 9.96 2.93 -5.45
N ALA A 14 11.02 3.64 -5.10
CA ALA A 14 12.10 3.98 -6.04
C ALA A 14 12.81 2.76 -6.65
N SER A 15 12.87 1.63 -5.95
CA SER A 15 13.44 0.43 -6.56
C SER A 15 12.54 -0.10 -7.66
N GLY A 16 11.21 -0.02 -7.50
CA GLY A 16 10.18 -0.65 -8.33
C GLY A 16 9.85 -2.09 -7.92
N GLU A 17 10.28 -2.51 -6.72
CA GLU A 17 10.05 -3.85 -6.16
C GLU A 17 8.85 -3.88 -5.20
N ARG A 18 8.33 -2.72 -4.80
CA ARG A 18 7.20 -2.56 -3.89
C ARG A 18 6.13 -1.66 -4.51
N LEU A 19 4.90 -2.14 -4.44
CA LEU A 19 3.73 -1.44 -4.96
C LEU A 19 2.66 -1.30 -3.87
N ALA A 20 2.21 -0.08 -3.62
CA ALA A 20 1.08 0.22 -2.76
C ALA A 20 -0.13 0.64 -3.61
N VAL A 21 -1.30 0.08 -3.31
CA VAL A 21 -2.54 0.32 -4.06
C VAL A 21 -3.68 0.58 -3.07
N SER A 22 -4.42 1.67 -3.26
CA SER A 22 -5.75 1.82 -2.67
C SER A 22 -6.83 1.61 -3.71
N TYR A 23 -8.01 1.25 -3.25
CA TYR A 23 -9.14 0.92 -4.11
C TYR A 23 -10.44 1.48 -3.55
N LYS A 24 -11.39 1.72 -4.45
CA LYS A 24 -12.73 2.19 -4.12
C LYS A 24 -13.60 1.01 -3.67
N GLY A 25 -14.53 1.30 -2.77
CA GLY A 25 -15.44 0.29 -2.22
C GLY A 25 -14.70 -0.74 -1.36
N GLY A 26 -15.05 -2.00 -1.55
CA GLY A 26 -14.65 -3.10 -0.68
C GLY A 26 -15.75 -3.45 0.32
N ASP A 27 -15.80 -4.72 0.70
CA ASP A 27 -16.67 -5.16 1.81
C ASP A 27 -16.16 -4.62 3.16
N ASP A 28 -16.87 -4.92 4.26
CA ASP A 28 -16.49 -4.44 5.59
C ASP A 28 -15.07 -4.85 6.03
N ASN A 29 -14.56 -5.96 5.51
CA ASN A 29 -13.23 -6.47 5.83
C ASN A 29 -12.13 -5.80 4.99
N TYR A 30 -12.44 -5.37 3.77
CA TYR A 30 -11.46 -4.85 2.82
C TYR A 30 -11.59 -3.36 2.50
N LYS A 31 -12.66 -2.68 2.90
CA LYS A 31 -12.83 -1.24 2.64
C LYS A 31 -11.76 -0.40 3.33
N GLY A 32 -11.27 0.62 2.63
CA GLY A 32 -10.35 1.61 3.18
C GLY A 32 -8.94 1.09 3.49
N LEU A 33 -8.52 -0.02 2.88
CA LEU A 33 -7.17 -0.55 3.06
C LEU A 33 -6.21 -0.06 1.98
N VAL A 34 -4.92 -0.18 2.27
CA VAL A 34 -3.84 -0.10 1.27
C VAL A 34 -3.29 -1.51 1.08
N ALA A 35 -3.43 -2.06 -0.12
CA ALA A 35 -2.83 -3.34 -0.51
C ALA A 35 -1.37 -3.15 -0.89
N ILE A 36 -0.51 -4.04 -0.41
CA ILE A 36 0.93 -4.02 -0.65
C ILE A 36 1.31 -5.24 -1.48
N TYR A 37 2.04 -5.01 -2.57
CA TYR A 37 2.53 -6.06 -3.46
C TYR A 37 4.05 -6.03 -3.55
N ASP A 38 4.65 -7.21 -3.63
CA ASP A 38 6.00 -7.41 -4.16
C ASP A 38 5.91 -7.48 -5.68
N VAL A 39 6.81 -6.78 -6.38
CA VAL A 39 6.86 -6.77 -7.83
C VAL A 39 8.21 -7.29 -8.31
N ARG A 40 8.16 -8.36 -9.10
CA ARG A 40 9.32 -8.89 -9.83
C ARG A 40 9.22 -8.46 -11.28
N ARG A 41 10.37 -8.15 -11.90
CA ARG A 41 10.46 -7.65 -13.28
C ARG A 41 11.06 -8.66 -14.28
N THR A 42 11.59 -9.79 -13.82
CA THR A 42 12.30 -10.76 -14.67
C THR A 42 11.72 -12.17 -14.50
N PRO A 43 11.34 -12.88 -15.58
CA PRO A 43 11.35 -12.48 -17.00
C PRO A 43 10.13 -11.65 -17.44
N LEU A 44 9.10 -11.52 -16.60
CA LEU A 44 7.90 -10.72 -16.83
C LEU A 44 7.53 -9.96 -15.56
N ILE A 45 6.75 -8.89 -15.68
CA ILE A 45 6.22 -8.18 -14.52
C ILE A 45 5.19 -9.08 -13.82
N SER A 46 5.46 -9.44 -12.57
CA SER A 46 4.54 -10.17 -11.71
C SER A 46 4.39 -9.46 -10.37
N ALA A 47 3.14 -9.27 -9.94
CA ALA A 47 2.82 -8.68 -8.63
C ALA A 47 2.23 -9.76 -7.71
N SER A 48 2.81 -9.92 -6.52
CA SER A 48 2.36 -10.85 -5.49
C SER A 48 1.86 -10.06 -4.27
N LEU A 49 0.62 -10.30 -3.85
CA LEU A 49 0.07 -9.64 -2.66
C LEU A 49 0.87 -10.08 -1.42
N VAL A 50 1.39 -9.09 -0.69
CA VAL A 50 2.05 -9.31 0.61
C VAL A 50 1.04 -9.18 1.74
N GLY A 51 0.16 -8.20 1.64
CA GLY A 51 -0.87 -7.99 2.65
C GLY A 51 -1.53 -6.63 2.53
N PHE A 52 -2.22 -6.24 3.60
CA PHE A 52 -2.98 -5.01 3.67
C PHE A 52 -2.59 -4.18 4.89
N ILE A 53 -2.61 -2.87 4.73
CA ILE A 53 -2.45 -1.90 5.81
C ILE A 53 -3.81 -1.28 6.10
N ARG A 54 -4.19 -1.31 7.38
CA ARG A 54 -5.38 -0.63 7.91
C ARG A 54 -4.94 0.59 8.72
N GLY A 55 -5.60 1.72 8.48
CA GLY A 55 -5.36 2.93 9.24
C GLY A 55 -5.91 2.86 10.66
N PRO A 56 -5.43 3.72 11.57
CA PRO A 56 -5.89 3.77 12.95
C PRO A 56 -7.32 4.33 13.05
N GLY A 57 -8.15 3.68 13.87
CA GLY A 57 -9.56 4.02 14.10
C GLY A 57 -10.54 3.15 13.31
N GLU A 58 -11.81 3.54 13.31
CA GLU A 58 -12.86 2.79 12.62
C GLU A 58 -12.91 3.15 11.13
N ASN A 59 -12.41 2.23 10.31
CA ASN A 59 -12.49 2.28 8.83
C ASN A 59 -12.03 3.61 8.18
N PRO A 60 -10.86 4.17 8.56
CA PRO A 60 -10.34 5.34 7.86
C PRO A 60 -9.96 5.00 6.42
N LYS A 61 -10.12 5.94 5.49
CA LYS A 61 -9.73 5.79 4.09
C LYS A 61 -8.35 6.41 3.85
N PRO A 62 -7.49 5.80 3.02
CA PRO A 62 -6.21 6.40 2.65
C PRO A 62 -6.44 7.53 1.65
N ILE A 63 -6.26 8.78 2.08
CA ILE A 63 -6.48 9.97 1.23
C ILE A 63 -5.28 10.28 0.34
N ALA A 64 -4.08 9.92 0.79
CA ALA A 64 -2.83 10.03 0.04
C ALA A 64 -1.79 9.07 0.63
N PHE A 65 -0.87 8.60 -0.21
CA PHE A 65 0.30 7.88 0.25
C PHE A 65 1.43 7.97 -0.77
N SER A 66 2.66 7.88 -0.29
CA SER A 66 3.87 7.85 -1.12
C SER A 66 4.96 7.08 -0.42
N PHE A 67 5.81 6.44 -1.21
CA PHE A 67 7.09 5.94 -0.72
C PHE A 67 8.08 7.09 -0.57
N HIS A 68 9.01 6.91 0.37
CA HIS A 68 10.15 7.78 0.59
C HIS A 68 11.45 6.99 0.39
N ASP A 69 12.39 7.59 -0.34
CA ASP A 69 13.51 6.84 -0.95
C ASP A 69 14.81 6.85 -0.13
N LYS A 70 14.77 7.36 1.11
CA LYS A 70 15.98 7.54 1.93
C LYS A 70 16.23 6.44 2.95
N LEU A 71 15.34 5.45 3.08
CA LEU A 71 15.53 4.35 4.01
C LEU A 71 16.38 3.26 3.35
N LYS A 72 17.60 3.04 3.87
CA LYS A 72 18.55 2.07 3.29
C LYS A 72 18.10 0.61 3.38
N GLN A 73 17.23 0.29 4.33
CA GLN A 73 16.81 -1.09 4.64
C GLN A 73 15.57 -1.54 3.83
N GLY A 74 15.01 -0.66 3.02
CA GLY A 74 13.83 -0.95 2.23
C GLY A 74 12.89 0.25 2.12
N PRO A 75 11.78 0.10 1.38
CA PRO A 75 10.83 1.17 1.14
C PRO A 75 10.09 1.60 2.40
N LEU A 76 9.94 2.92 2.57
CA LEU A 76 9.19 3.51 3.68
C LEU A 76 7.92 4.16 3.13
N LEU A 77 6.75 3.61 3.46
CA LEU A 77 5.46 4.12 2.99
C LEU A 77 4.85 5.08 4.00
N SER A 78 4.58 6.32 3.61
CA SER A 78 3.76 7.24 4.42
C SER A 78 2.34 7.28 3.88
N VAL A 79 1.35 7.19 4.77
CA VAL A 79 -0.08 7.23 4.44
C VAL A 79 -0.77 8.32 5.27
N CYS A 80 -1.47 9.22 4.59
CA CYS A 80 -2.41 10.14 5.20
C CYS A 80 -3.79 9.49 5.21
N TRP A 81 -4.41 9.42 6.38
CA TRP A 81 -5.72 8.80 6.59
C TRP A 81 -6.82 9.85 6.73
N SER A 82 -8.04 9.51 6.33
CA SER A 82 -9.21 10.40 6.46
C SER A 82 -9.57 10.72 7.91
N SER A 83 -9.07 9.95 8.88
CA SER A 83 -9.17 10.23 10.31
C SER A 83 -8.26 11.38 10.77
N GLY A 84 -7.42 11.93 9.89
CA GLY A 84 -6.45 12.98 10.20
C GLY A 84 -5.09 12.45 10.64
N PHE A 85 -4.95 11.16 10.90
CA PHE A 85 -3.66 10.54 11.22
C PHE A 85 -2.77 10.41 9.99
N CYS A 86 -1.48 10.67 10.18
CA CYS A 86 -0.44 10.31 9.22
C CYS A 86 0.41 9.21 9.84
N CYS A 87 0.55 8.08 9.15
CA CYS A 87 1.32 6.94 9.64
C CYS A 87 2.39 6.58 8.62
N THR A 88 3.53 6.10 9.12
CA THR A 88 4.64 5.66 8.28
C THR A 88 4.96 4.20 8.57
N TYR A 89 5.01 3.38 7.53
CA TYR A 89 5.14 1.93 7.59
C TYR A 89 6.44 1.51 6.89
N PRO A 90 7.45 1.04 7.64
CA PRO A 90 8.65 0.47 7.04
C PRO A 90 8.33 -0.90 6.43
N LEU A 91 8.59 -1.07 5.13
CA LEU A 91 8.35 -2.31 4.40
C LEU A 91 9.69 -2.97 4.05
N ILE A 92 10.37 -3.44 5.10
CA ILE A 92 11.73 -4.00 5.04
C ILE A 92 11.72 -5.31 4.24
N PHE A 93 12.67 -5.46 3.32
CA PHE A 93 12.91 -6.73 2.65
C PHE A 93 13.64 -7.66 3.60
N HIS A 94 13.08 -8.84 3.85
CA HIS A 94 13.74 -9.88 4.62
C HIS A 94 14.49 -10.80 3.64
N SER A 95 15.77 -11.05 3.91
CA SER A 95 16.64 -11.96 3.15
C SER A 95 16.39 -13.41 3.49
#